data_AF-A0A0B3B679-F1
#
_entry.id   AF-A0A0B3B679-F1
#
_cell.length_a   1.000
_cell.length_b   1.000
_cell.length_c   1.000
_cell.angle_alpha   90.00
_cell.angle_beta   90.00
_cell.angle_gamma   90.00
#
_symmetry.space_group_name_H-M   'P 1'
#
loop_
_entity.id
_entity.type
_entity.pdbx_description
1 polymer ?
#
loop_
_entity_poly.entity_id
_entity_poly.type
_entity_poly.pdbx_seq_one_letter_code
_entity_poly.pdbx_strand_id
1 'polypeptide(L)'
;MQFDKNFVSIHAYLCADGYVIKNPKTQKQKYYRIGFRNTNAVLLKDFQEKFEKVFRIKPRLAVGQRCEIGSKEIYEKLTKEFGSFYSYEWTAPQISKKLSKTWLRSFFDCEGWVFCKTHQNRHIGLDSVNEKGLNEIIKMLNNLGIKTIKKINFKRKMYRVFIYGKENINKFEEEIGFLHPDKSKKIKETIKDFMVYIWNFPKHEKEVKNFVKKIMHEKAKIKHEKYIRIISKERINLERLKEHLGKYFKVNSLLYSRMNGIGNRYYELDINKKKEVQRLIKLNIIPNTFKLKKS
;
A
#
# COMPACT_ATOMS: atom_id res chain seq x y z
N MET A 1 16.14 -29.72 -3.32
CA MET A 1 17.25 -28.94 -3.95
C MET A 1 17.66 -27.85 -2.96
N GLN A 2 18.89 -27.33 -2.93
CA GLN A 2 19.14 -26.20 -2.02
C GLN A 2 18.41 -24.96 -2.53
N PHE A 3 17.59 -24.33 -1.69
CA PHE A 3 16.91 -23.10 -2.06
C PHE A 3 17.91 -21.96 -2.22
N ASP A 4 17.93 -21.37 -3.41
CA ASP A 4 18.62 -20.12 -3.70
C ASP A 4 17.63 -19.00 -4.05
N LYS A 5 18.15 -17.77 -4.18
CA LYS A 5 17.34 -16.57 -4.48
C LYS A 5 16.59 -16.65 -5.80
N ASN A 6 17.16 -17.28 -6.83
CA ASN A 6 16.56 -17.39 -8.15
C ASN A 6 15.42 -18.41 -8.10
N PHE A 7 15.65 -19.57 -7.49
CA PHE A 7 14.68 -20.65 -7.44
C PHE A 7 13.43 -20.29 -6.65
N VAL A 8 13.58 -19.64 -5.49
CA VAL A 8 12.42 -19.14 -4.71
C VAL A 8 11.67 -18.03 -5.44
N SER A 9 12.38 -17.18 -6.20
CA SER A 9 11.75 -16.12 -6.99
C SER A 9 10.94 -16.69 -8.16
N ILE A 10 11.45 -17.72 -8.86
CA ILE A 10 10.71 -18.46 -9.89
C ILE A 10 9.44 -19.05 -9.30
N HIS A 11 9.53 -19.70 -8.14
CA HIS A 11 8.37 -20.25 -7.45
C HIS A 11 7.31 -19.16 -7.17
N ALA A 12 7.73 -18.03 -6.58
CA ALA A 12 6.82 -16.92 -6.31
C ALA A 12 6.12 -16.37 -7.56
N TYR A 13 6.85 -16.17 -8.67
CA TYR A 13 6.26 -15.75 -9.94
C TYR A 13 5.23 -16.76 -10.47
N LEU A 14 5.53 -18.06 -10.33
CA LEU A 14 4.65 -19.14 -10.80
C LEU A 14 3.38 -19.28 -9.95
N CYS A 15 3.44 -19.00 -8.65
CA CYS A 15 2.26 -18.99 -7.77
C CYS A 15 1.36 -17.76 -7.94
N ALA A 16 1.91 -16.67 -8.47
CA ALA A 16 1.21 -15.43 -8.75
C ALA A 16 0.59 -15.46 -10.17
N ASP A 17 1.21 -14.80 -11.15
CA ASP A 17 0.69 -14.72 -12.53
C ASP A 17 1.18 -15.86 -13.46
N GLY A 18 1.88 -16.85 -12.91
CA GLY A 18 2.42 -17.96 -13.70
C GLY A 18 1.58 -19.23 -13.68
N TYR A 19 2.14 -20.27 -14.28
CA TYR A 19 1.50 -21.58 -14.39
C TYR A 19 2.53 -22.70 -14.54
N VAL A 20 2.24 -23.83 -13.91
CA VAL A 20 2.97 -25.10 -14.05
C VAL A 20 1.93 -26.17 -14.33
N ILE A 21 1.69 -26.46 -15.61
CA ILE A 21 0.55 -27.27 -16.04
C ILE A 21 0.99 -28.46 -16.89
N LYS A 22 0.19 -29.52 -16.82
CA LYS A 22 0.23 -30.66 -17.73
C LYS A 22 -1.17 -30.97 -18.23
N ASN A 23 -1.27 -31.69 -19.33
CA ASN A 23 -2.57 -32.13 -19.83
C ASN A 23 -3.33 -33.01 -18.83
N PRO A 24 -4.68 -32.98 -18.87
CA PRO A 24 -5.51 -33.96 -18.18
C PRO A 24 -5.06 -35.38 -18.49
N LYS A 25 -5.32 -36.31 -17.55
CA LYS A 25 -4.97 -37.72 -17.72
C LYS A 25 -5.62 -38.34 -18.98
N THR A 26 -6.80 -37.84 -19.36
CA THR A 26 -7.61 -38.33 -20.48
C THR A 26 -7.04 -38.05 -21.87
N GLN A 27 -6.16 -37.05 -22.05
CA GLN A 27 -5.59 -36.74 -23.36
C GLN A 27 -4.37 -37.61 -23.68
N LYS A 28 -4.32 -38.19 -24.89
CA LYS A 28 -3.22 -39.06 -25.35
C LYS A 28 -1.89 -38.31 -25.43
N GLN A 29 -1.87 -37.14 -26.06
CA GLN A 29 -0.66 -36.31 -26.13
C GLN A 29 -0.45 -35.57 -24.80
N LYS A 30 0.71 -35.73 -24.19
CA LYS A 30 1.08 -35.03 -22.96
C LYS A 30 1.96 -33.83 -23.30
N TYR A 31 1.51 -32.62 -22.96
CA TYR A 31 2.41 -31.47 -22.85
C TYR A 31 2.62 -31.09 -21.39
N TYR A 32 3.78 -30.50 -21.14
CA TYR A 32 4.20 -29.93 -19.87
C TYR A 32 4.60 -28.49 -20.15
N ARG A 33 3.91 -27.53 -19.55
CA ARG A 33 4.14 -26.10 -19.81
C ARG A 33 4.39 -25.38 -18.50
N ILE A 34 5.47 -24.62 -18.49
CA ILE A 34 5.82 -23.70 -17.43
C ILE A 34 5.84 -22.32 -18.05
N GLY A 35 5.15 -21.36 -17.44
CA GLY A 35 5.18 -20.01 -17.96
C GLY A 35 4.77 -18.97 -16.94
N PHE A 36 5.19 -17.74 -17.21
CA PHE A 36 4.88 -16.56 -16.44
C PHE A 36 4.24 -15.53 -17.37
N ARG A 37 3.05 -15.03 -17.03
CA ARG A 37 2.34 -14.01 -17.82
C ARG A 37 2.42 -12.68 -17.12
N ASN A 38 2.89 -11.65 -17.78
CA ASN A 38 2.90 -10.32 -17.21
C ASN A 38 3.03 -9.27 -18.33
N THR A 39 2.40 -8.12 -18.16
CA THR A 39 2.53 -7.01 -19.12
C THR A 39 3.83 -6.23 -18.92
N ASN A 40 4.45 -6.34 -17.74
CA ASN A 40 5.68 -5.64 -17.41
C ASN A 40 6.93 -6.38 -17.93
N ALA A 41 7.65 -5.76 -18.86
CA ALA A 41 8.86 -6.34 -19.47
C ALA A 41 10.00 -6.57 -18.47
N VAL A 42 10.12 -5.73 -17.43
CA VAL A 42 11.18 -5.87 -16.40
C VAL A 42 10.98 -7.18 -15.65
N LEU A 43 9.75 -7.48 -15.24
CA LEU A 43 9.44 -8.72 -14.53
C LEU A 43 9.60 -9.96 -15.42
N LEU A 44 9.17 -9.89 -16.68
CA LEU A 44 9.35 -11.00 -17.62
C LEU A 44 10.83 -11.34 -17.86
N LYS A 45 11.68 -10.31 -18.00
CA LYS A 45 13.13 -10.48 -18.19
C LYS A 45 13.79 -11.02 -16.92
N ASP A 46 13.43 -10.47 -15.76
CA ASP A 46 13.92 -10.95 -14.47
C ASP A 46 13.55 -12.43 -14.22
N PHE A 47 12.33 -12.84 -14.56
CA PHE A 47 11.94 -14.25 -14.54
C PHE A 47 12.79 -15.09 -15.51
N GLN A 48 12.97 -14.65 -16.76
CA GLN A 48 13.75 -15.37 -17.78
C GLN A 48 15.20 -15.62 -17.31
N GLU A 49 15.87 -14.58 -16.82
CA GLU A 49 17.27 -14.66 -16.37
C GLU A 49 17.43 -15.57 -15.16
N LYS A 50 16.50 -15.50 -14.20
CA LYS A 50 16.52 -16.39 -13.03
C LYS A 50 16.26 -17.83 -13.44
N PHE A 51 15.33 -18.05 -14.35
CA PHE A 51 15.01 -19.36 -14.89
C PHE A 51 16.22 -19.98 -15.60
N GLU A 52 16.90 -19.21 -16.45
CA GLU A 52 18.12 -19.62 -17.13
C GLU A 52 19.25 -19.95 -16.15
N LYS A 53 19.42 -19.18 -15.08
CA LYS A 53 20.43 -19.47 -14.04
C LYS A 53 20.17 -20.79 -13.31
N VAL A 54 18.91 -21.11 -13.02
CA VAL A 54 18.53 -22.31 -12.24
C VAL A 54 18.49 -23.57 -13.11
N PHE A 55 17.93 -23.46 -14.32
CA PHE A 55 17.68 -24.62 -15.19
C PHE A 55 18.64 -24.72 -16.38
N ARG A 56 19.55 -23.75 -16.56
CA ARG A 56 20.48 -23.67 -17.70
C ARG A 56 19.78 -23.66 -19.06
N ILE A 57 18.52 -23.24 -19.07
CA ILE A 57 17.69 -23.15 -20.27
C ILE A 57 16.97 -21.82 -20.24
N LYS A 58 17.05 -21.08 -21.35
CA LYS A 58 16.41 -19.78 -21.52
C LYS A 58 14.98 -19.94 -22.06
N PRO A 59 13.92 -19.63 -21.29
CA PRO A 59 12.55 -19.70 -21.79
C PRO A 59 12.30 -18.71 -22.94
N ARG A 60 11.31 -18.99 -23.79
CA ARG A 60 10.90 -18.07 -24.85
C ARG A 60 10.19 -16.87 -24.24
N LEU A 61 10.71 -15.68 -24.51
CA LEU A 61 10.14 -14.41 -24.04
C LEU A 61 9.37 -13.71 -25.16
N ALA A 62 8.07 -13.51 -24.96
CA ALA A 62 7.22 -12.63 -25.76
C ALA A 62 6.83 -11.41 -24.90
N VAL A 63 7.46 -10.27 -25.17
CA VAL A 63 7.31 -9.04 -24.37
C VAL A 63 5.85 -8.58 -24.33
N GLY A 64 5.38 -8.16 -23.15
CA GLY A 64 3.99 -7.76 -22.91
C GLY A 64 2.99 -8.92 -22.86
N GLN A 65 3.45 -10.15 -23.04
CA GLN A 65 2.61 -11.35 -23.02
C GLN A 65 3.09 -12.35 -21.98
N ARG A 66 4.13 -13.13 -22.31
CA ARG A 66 4.52 -14.30 -21.52
C ARG A 66 5.99 -14.68 -21.70
N CYS A 67 6.54 -15.34 -20.69
CA CYS A 67 7.82 -16.03 -20.73
C CYS A 67 7.56 -17.51 -20.43
N GLU A 68 7.76 -18.41 -21.40
CA GLU A 68 7.33 -19.81 -21.28
C GLU A 68 8.30 -20.83 -21.88
N ILE A 69 8.20 -22.06 -21.39
CA ILE A 69 8.91 -23.22 -21.91
C ILE A 69 8.06 -24.49 -21.79
N GLY A 70 8.24 -25.42 -22.73
CA GLY A 70 7.74 -26.78 -22.59
C GLY A 70 8.85 -27.72 -22.12
N SER A 71 8.74 -28.30 -20.92
CA SER A 71 9.71 -29.27 -20.42
C SER A 71 9.07 -30.18 -19.36
N LYS A 72 9.08 -31.49 -19.60
CA LYS A 72 8.60 -32.50 -18.65
C LYS A 72 9.47 -32.54 -17.40
N GLU A 73 10.79 -32.57 -17.60
CA GLU A 73 11.77 -32.65 -16.51
C GLU A 73 11.63 -31.47 -15.54
N ILE A 74 11.53 -30.24 -16.05
CA ILE A 74 11.39 -29.05 -15.21
C ILE A 74 10.05 -29.06 -14.48
N TYR A 75 8.96 -29.49 -15.15
CA TYR A 75 7.65 -29.63 -14.51
C TYR A 75 7.72 -30.62 -13.33
N GLU A 76 8.26 -31.82 -13.56
CA GLU A 76 8.36 -32.86 -12.52
C GLU A 76 9.24 -32.38 -11.36
N LYS A 77 10.34 -31.70 -11.67
CA LYS A 77 11.23 -31.11 -10.66
C LYS A 77 10.53 -30.04 -9.81
N LEU A 78 9.81 -29.10 -10.44
CA LEU A 78 9.08 -28.04 -9.75
C LEU A 78 7.96 -28.61 -8.86
N THR A 79 7.15 -29.52 -9.40
CA THR A 79 6.04 -30.13 -8.65
C THR A 79 6.52 -31.07 -7.54
N LYS A 80 7.66 -31.74 -7.70
CA LYS A 80 8.27 -32.53 -6.63
C LYS A 80 8.75 -31.66 -5.47
N GLU A 81 9.34 -30.50 -5.76
CA GLU A 81 9.92 -29.64 -4.72
C GLU A 81 8.86 -28.77 -4.01
N PHE A 82 7.90 -28.21 -4.77
CA PHE A 82 6.94 -27.23 -4.26
C PHE A 82 5.50 -27.73 -4.17
N GLY A 83 5.20 -28.89 -4.74
CA GLY A 83 3.84 -29.41 -4.80
C GLY A 83 3.00 -28.73 -5.89
N SER A 84 1.85 -28.20 -5.50
CA SER A 84 0.85 -27.64 -6.43
C SER A 84 1.13 -26.18 -6.75
N PHE A 85 0.83 -25.78 -7.98
CA PHE A 85 0.85 -24.38 -8.45
C PHE A 85 -0.56 -23.88 -8.80
N TYR A 86 -1.60 -24.67 -8.54
CA TYR A 86 -2.97 -24.24 -8.78
C TYR A 86 -3.37 -23.13 -7.80
N SER A 87 -4.21 -22.21 -8.27
CA SER A 87 -4.50 -20.94 -7.58
C SER A 87 -5.03 -21.07 -6.17
N TYR A 88 -5.58 -22.22 -5.76
CA TYR A 88 -6.12 -22.49 -4.42
C TYR A 88 -5.23 -23.36 -3.54
N GLU A 89 -4.14 -23.91 -4.09
CA GLU A 89 -3.44 -25.06 -3.49
C GLU A 89 -1.96 -24.81 -3.23
N TRP A 90 -1.35 -23.83 -3.88
CA TRP A 90 0.07 -23.56 -3.71
C TRP A 90 0.43 -23.22 -2.26
N THR A 91 1.65 -23.54 -1.85
CA THR A 91 2.19 -23.21 -0.53
C THR A 91 3.54 -22.54 -0.67
N ALA A 92 3.80 -21.51 0.12
CA ALA A 92 5.09 -20.85 0.17
C ALA A 92 6.11 -21.79 0.85
N PRO A 93 7.33 -21.90 0.32
CA PRO A 93 8.32 -22.81 0.88
C PRO A 93 8.83 -22.30 2.25
N GLN A 94 9.22 -23.22 3.13
CA GLN A 94 9.90 -22.86 4.38
C GLN A 94 11.34 -22.44 4.06
N ILE A 95 11.60 -21.14 4.12
CA ILE A 95 12.88 -20.53 3.71
C ILE A 95 13.39 -19.54 4.74
N SER A 96 14.69 -19.26 4.70
CA SER A 96 15.32 -18.30 5.62
C SER A 96 14.78 -16.88 5.44
N LYS A 97 14.93 -16.04 6.47
CA LYS A 97 14.55 -14.61 6.44
C LYS A 97 15.15 -13.84 5.24
N LYS A 98 16.33 -14.24 4.76
CA LYS A 98 16.99 -13.62 3.60
C LYS A 98 16.30 -14.00 2.29
N LEU A 99 15.91 -15.26 2.15
CA LEU A 99 15.22 -15.76 0.96
C LEU A 99 13.75 -15.32 0.92
N SER A 100 13.09 -15.20 2.08
CA SER A 100 11.70 -14.73 2.16
C SER A 100 11.54 -13.31 1.59
N LYS A 101 12.51 -12.41 1.80
CA LYS A 101 12.53 -11.08 1.16
C LYS A 101 12.44 -11.18 -0.38
N THR A 102 13.20 -12.10 -0.96
CA THR A 102 13.25 -12.29 -2.42
C THR A 102 11.97 -12.93 -2.95
N TRP A 103 11.46 -13.93 -2.24
CA TRP A 103 10.19 -14.59 -2.56
C TRP A 103 9.03 -13.58 -2.49
N LEU A 104 8.93 -12.83 -1.39
CA LEU A 104 7.89 -11.82 -1.16
C LEU A 104 7.94 -10.73 -2.22
N ARG A 105 9.12 -10.20 -2.57
CA ARG A 105 9.24 -9.18 -3.62
C ARG A 105 8.63 -9.66 -4.93
N SER A 106 9.03 -10.85 -5.37
CA SER A 106 8.56 -11.42 -6.65
C SER A 106 7.04 -11.63 -6.65
N PHE A 107 6.47 -12.09 -5.53
CA PHE A 107 5.03 -12.28 -5.39
C PHE A 107 4.26 -10.95 -5.38
N PHE A 108 4.74 -9.96 -4.62
CA PHE A 108 4.13 -8.62 -4.55
C PHE A 108 4.29 -7.83 -5.85
N ASP A 109 5.36 -8.05 -6.61
CA ASP A 109 5.55 -7.46 -7.94
C ASP A 109 4.47 -7.90 -8.93
N CYS A 110 3.89 -9.09 -8.75
CA CYS A 110 2.73 -9.57 -9.50
C CYS A 110 1.42 -9.09 -8.87
N GLU A 111 1.08 -9.65 -7.71
CA GLU A 111 -0.25 -9.58 -7.11
C GLU A 111 -0.45 -8.34 -6.22
N GLY A 112 0.64 -7.72 -5.76
CA GLY A 112 0.59 -6.60 -4.83
C GLY A 112 0.22 -5.28 -5.50
N TRP A 113 -0.40 -4.36 -4.77
CA TRP A 113 -0.63 -2.99 -5.22
C TRP A 113 -0.33 -1.98 -4.13
N VAL A 114 0.04 -0.77 -4.54
CA VAL A 114 0.23 0.36 -3.65
C VAL A 114 -0.96 1.31 -3.81
N PHE A 115 -1.62 1.64 -2.70
CA PHE A 115 -2.69 2.62 -2.65
C PHE A 115 -2.22 3.85 -1.90
N CYS A 116 -2.23 4.99 -2.57
CA CYS A 116 -1.90 6.28 -1.98
C CYS A 116 -3.02 7.28 -2.29
N LYS A 117 -3.74 7.68 -1.25
CA LYS A 117 -4.66 8.81 -1.31
C LYS A 117 -4.22 9.83 -0.27
N THR A 118 -3.75 10.97 -0.76
CA THR A 118 -3.18 12.04 0.05
C THR A 118 -4.08 12.40 1.22
N HIS A 119 -3.48 12.43 2.41
CA HIS A 119 -4.13 12.69 3.70
C HIS A 119 -5.26 11.73 4.11
N GLN A 120 -5.43 10.60 3.41
CA GLN A 120 -6.45 9.60 3.73
C GLN A 120 -5.79 8.24 3.95
N ASN A 121 -5.83 7.38 2.96
CA ASN A 121 -5.41 5.99 3.07
C ASN A 121 -4.11 5.78 2.30
N ARG A 122 -3.15 5.17 3.00
CA ARG A 122 -1.86 4.75 2.45
C ARG A 122 -1.63 3.32 2.90
N HIS A 123 -1.53 2.41 1.95
CA HIS A 123 -1.27 1.01 2.23
C HIS A 123 -0.71 0.28 1.03
N ILE A 124 -0.07 -0.84 1.31
CA ILE A 124 0.20 -1.88 0.32
C ILE A 124 -0.88 -2.95 0.53
N GLY A 125 -1.47 -3.43 -0.56
CA GLY A 125 -2.46 -4.49 -0.54
C GLY A 125 -2.01 -5.69 -1.36
N LEU A 126 -2.55 -6.86 -1.00
CA LEU A 126 -2.38 -8.12 -1.72
C LEU A 126 -3.68 -8.92 -1.65
N ASP A 127 -4.08 -9.54 -2.75
CA ASP A 127 -5.34 -10.27 -2.91
C ASP A 127 -5.01 -11.70 -3.32
N SER A 128 -5.71 -12.69 -2.78
CA SER A 128 -5.56 -14.09 -3.21
C SER A 128 -6.81 -14.90 -2.90
N VAL A 129 -7.11 -15.89 -3.73
CA VAL A 129 -8.12 -16.91 -3.44
C VAL A 129 -7.57 -18.02 -2.52
N ASN A 130 -6.24 -18.16 -2.44
CA ASN A 130 -5.58 -19.15 -1.59
C ASN A 130 -5.33 -18.58 -0.19
N GLU A 131 -6.21 -18.93 0.74
CA GLU A 131 -6.09 -18.50 2.14
C GLU A 131 -4.82 -19.02 2.82
N LYS A 132 -4.46 -20.28 2.55
CA LYS A 132 -3.32 -20.94 3.20
C LYS A 132 -2.02 -20.27 2.79
N GLY A 133 -1.82 -20.07 1.49
CA GLY A 133 -0.67 -19.35 0.96
C GLY A 133 -0.60 -17.91 1.48
N LEU A 134 -1.75 -17.23 1.60
CA LEU A 134 -1.80 -15.89 2.19
C LEU A 134 -1.40 -15.85 3.67
N ASN A 135 -1.76 -16.87 4.45
CA ASN A 135 -1.34 -16.98 5.86
C ASN A 135 0.18 -17.16 5.98
N GLU A 136 0.81 -17.88 5.06
CA GLU A 136 2.28 -18.02 5.02
C GLU A 136 2.96 -16.70 4.66
N ILE A 137 2.39 -15.93 3.72
CA ILE A 137 2.85 -14.57 3.42
C ILE A 137 2.79 -13.68 4.67
N ILE A 138 1.69 -13.72 5.43
CA ILE A 138 1.56 -12.98 6.68
C ILE A 138 2.64 -13.40 7.68
N LYS A 139 2.91 -14.70 7.84
CA LYS A 139 3.98 -15.20 8.70
C LYS A 139 5.35 -14.67 8.27
N MET A 140 5.66 -14.69 6.97
CA MET A 140 6.92 -14.15 6.44
C MET A 140 7.05 -12.64 6.68
N LEU A 141 5.98 -11.86 6.47
CA LEU A 141 5.96 -10.42 6.73
C LEU A 141 6.14 -10.12 8.23
N ASN A 142 5.47 -10.86 9.11
CA ASN A 142 5.60 -10.71 10.56
C ASN A 142 7.03 -11.06 11.03
N ASN A 143 7.69 -12.05 10.43
CA ASN A 143 9.10 -12.39 10.72
C ASN A 143 10.08 -11.29 10.27
N LEU A 144 9.69 -10.47 9.30
CA LEU A 144 10.38 -9.24 8.92
C LEU A 144 9.98 -8.07 9.83
N GLY A 145 9.08 -8.27 10.80
CA GLY A 145 8.54 -7.24 11.68
C GLY A 145 7.66 -6.23 10.94
N ILE A 146 6.99 -6.65 9.86
CA ILE A 146 6.01 -5.87 9.11
C ILE A 146 4.63 -6.38 9.53
N LYS A 147 3.88 -5.56 10.27
CA LYS A 147 2.53 -5.92 10.75
C LYS A 147 1.52 -5.82 9.62
N THR A 148 0.56 -6.74 9.60
CA THR A 148 -0.46 -6.84 8.55
C THR A 148 -1.87 -6.95 9.13
N ILE A 149 -2.87 -6.61 8.30
CA ILE A 149 -4.29 -6.86 8.58
C ILE A 149 -4.85 -7.73 7.46
N LYS A 150 -5.41 -8.89 7.82
CA LYS A 150 -6.13 -9.76 6.89
C LYS A 150 -7.63 -9.44 6.91
N LYS A 151 -8.27 -9.40 5.75
CA LYS A 151 -9.73 -9.24 5.58
C LYS A 151 -10.25 -10.22 4.54
N ILE A 152 -11.54 -10.54 4.63
CA ILE A 152 -12.25 -11.34 3.64
C ILE A 152 -13.10 -10.41 2.78
N ASN A 153 -13.02 -10.56 1.47
CA ASN A 153 -13.92 -9.95 0.50
C ASN A 153 -15.00 -10.96 0.12
N PHE A 154 -16.12 -10.97 0.86
CA PHE A 154 -17.21 -11.91 0.66
C PHE A 154 -17.80 -11.88 -0.75
N LYS A 155 -17.87 -10.69 -1.39
CA LYS A 155 -18.42 -10.55 -2.74
C LYS A 155 -17.58 -11.27 -3.80
N ARG A 156 -16.24 -11.25 -3.65
CA ARG A 156 -15.32 -11.90 -4.60
C ARG A 156 -14.84 -13.28 -4.13
N LYS A 157 -15.22 -13.71 -2.92
CA LYS A 157 -14.68 -14.91 -2.25
C LYS A 157 -13.15 -14.93 -2.24
N MET A 158 -12.55 -13.79 -1.88
CA MET A 158 -11.10 -13.60 -1.87
C MET A 158 -10.63 -13.10 -0.51
N TYR A 159 -9.39 -13.41 -0.19
CA TYR A 159 -8.71 -12.93 1.01
C TYR A 159 -7.77 -11.79 0.64
N ARG A 160 -7.72 -10.78 1.51
CA ARG A 160 -6.93 -9.58 1.31
C ARG A 160 -6.01 -9.33 2.48
N VAL A 161 -4.75 -9.03 2.20
CA VAL A 161 -3.78 -8.54 3.18
C VAL A 161 -3.52 -7.07 2.94
N PHE A 162 -3.42 -6.32 4.04
CA PHE A 162 -3.05 -4.92 4.02
C PHE A 162 -1.85 -4.65 4.93
N ILE A 163 -0.94 -3.82 4.45
CA ILE A 163 0.17 -3.26 5.21
C ILE A 163 -0.09 -1.77 5.38
N TYR A 164 -0.38 -1.34 6.61
CA TYR A 164 -0.69 0.05 6.95
C TYR A 164 0.40 0.68 7.80
N GLY A 165 0.44 2.01 7.79
CA GLY A 165 1.30 2.81 8.66
C GLY A 165 2.67 3.07 8.05
N LYS A 166 3.22 4.26 8.37
CA LYS A 166 4.49 4.75 7.82
C LYS A 166 5.64 3.77 8.09
N GLU A 167 5.73 3.28 9.32
CA GLU A 167 6.80 2.37 9.75
C GLU A 167 6.78 1.06 8.95
N ASN A 168 5.63 0.40 8.84
CA ASN A 168 5.53 -0.85 8.08
C ASN A 168 5.78 -0.65 6.59
N ILE A 169 5.32 0.46 6.00
CA ILE A 169 5.53 0.76 4.57
C ILE A 169 7.00 1.07 4.30
N ASN A 170 7.66 1.85 5.16
CA ASN A 170 9.10 2.09 5.07
C ASN A 170 9.88 0.79 5.17
N LYS A 171 9.53 -0.05 6.14
CA LYS A 171 10.18 -1.35 6.34
C LYS A 171 9.95 -2.31 5.18
N PHE A 172 8.76 -2.27 4.57
CA PHE A 172 8.50 -3.02 3.35
C PHE A 172 9.41 -2.55 2.21
N GLU A 173 9.54 -1.25 1.98
CA GLU A 173 10.41 -0.72 0.92
C GLU A 173 11.89 -1.08 1.15
N GLU A 174 12.35 -1.00 2.40
CA GLU A 174 13.73 -1.32 2.78
C GLU A 174 14.04 -2.82 2.65
N GLU A 175 13.15 -3.69 3.15
CA GLU A 175 13.43 -5.12 3.29
C GLU A 175 13.02 -5.93 2.04
N ILE A 176 11.98 -5.49 1.33
CA ILE A 176 11.37 -6.23 0.23
C ILE A 176 11.45 -5.40 -1.05
N GLY A 177 10.88 -4.19 -1.03
CA GLY A 177 10.77 -3.29 -2.17
C GLY A 177 9.92 -3.85 -3.31
N PHE A 178 9.85 -3.11 -4.42
CA PHE A 178 9.29 -3.55 -5.68
C PHE A 178 10.35 -3.50 -6.78
N LEU A 179 10.38 -4.52 -7.64
CA LEU A 179 11.09 -4.45 -8.92
C LEU A 179 10.22 -3.78 -9.99
N HIS A 180 8.89 -3.89 -9.91
CA HIS A 180 7.97 -3.26 -10.85
C HIS A 180 8.12 -1.73 -10.78
N PRO A 181 8.49 -1.05 -11.88
CA PRO A 181 8.85 0.38 -11.87
C PRO A 181 7.74 1.28 -11.32
N ASP A 182 6.50 1.10 -11.78
CA ASP A 182 5.38 1.93 -11.32
C ASP A 182 5.05 1.71 -9.84
N LYS A 183 5.13 0.46 -9.34
CA LYS A 183 4.89 0.15 -7.92
C LYS A 183 6.01 0.74 -7.05
N SER A 184 7.27 0.63 -7.48
CA SER A 184 8.43 1.24 -6.82
C SER A 184 8.34 2.76 -6.77
N LYS A 185 7.92 3.41 -7.86
CA LYS A 185 7.65 4.85 -7.88
C LYS A 185 6.54 5.22 -6.90
N LYS A 186 5.43 4.49 -6.93
CA LYS A 186 4.24 4.78 -6.12
C LYS A 186 4.47 4.58 -4.62
N ILE A 187 5.26 3.58 -4.20
CA ILE A 187 5.61 3.42 -2.78
C ILE A 187 6.50 4.56 -2.29
N LYS A 188 7.47 5.01 -3.09
CA LYS A 188 8.30 6.19 -2.76
C LYS A 188 7.47 7.46 -2.61
N GLU A 189 6.51 7.67 -3.51
CA GLU A 189 5.53 8.78 -3.40
C GLU A 189 4.69 8.65 -2.13
N THR A 190 4.25 7.43 -1.81
CA THR A 190 3.48 7.14 -0.59
C THR A 190 4.27 7.47 0.67
N ILE A 191 5.55 7.12 0.70
CA ILE A 191 6.46 7.41 1.82
C ILE A 191 6.64 8.92 2.00
N LYS A 192 6.90 9.65 0.90
CA LYS A 192 7.03 11.12 0.90
C LYS A 192 5.74 11.82 1.34
N ASP A 193 4.58 11.26 0.98
CA ASP A 193 3.27 11.81 1.31
C ASP A 193 2.88 11.62 2.79
N PHE A 194 3.64 10.83 3.56
CA PHE A 194 3.58 10.89 5.03
C PHE A 194 4.23 12.19 5.52
N MET A 195 3.46 13.29 5.44
CA MET A 195 3.86 14.62 5.85
C MET A 195 4.48 14.65 7.25
N VAL A 196 5.48 15.53 7.43
CA VAL A 196 5.85 16.05 8.74
C VAL A 196 4.65 16.84 9.25
N TYR A 197 4.03 16.35 10.29
CA TYR A 197 2.77 16.91 10.74
C TYR A 197 2.96 18.21 11.51
N ILE A 198 4.12 18.49 12.10
CA ILE A 198 4.30 19.68 12.96
C ILE A 198 4.23 20.98 12.16
N TRP A 199 3.34 21.87 12.60
CA TRP A 199 3.21 23.22 12.07
C TRP A 199 4.22 24.14 12.76
N ASN A 200 5.19 24.62 11.99
CA ASN A 200 6.18 25.58 12.46
C ASN A 200 5.57 26.98 12.38
N PHE A 201 4.90 27.39 13.46
CA PHE A 201 4.39 28.75 13.58
C PHE A 201 5.57 29.73 13.63
N PRO A 202 5.58 30.78 12.79
CA PRO A 202 6.63 31.79 12.80
C PRO A 202 6.63 32.58 14.11
N LYS A 203 7.69 33.35 14.36
CA LYS A 203 7.82 34.14 15.61
C LYS A 203 7.16 35.51 15.50
N HIS A 204 7.13 36.11 14.31
CA HIS A 204 6.59 37.46 14.11
C HIS A 204 5.08 37.45 13.94
N GLU A 205 4.39 38.38 14.61
CA GLU A 205 2.92 38.43 14.64
C GLU A 205 2.26 38.46 13.26
N LYS A 206 2.77 39.31 12.35
CA LYS A 206 2.22 39.43 10.98
C LYS A 206 2.31 38.10 10.22
N GLU A 207 3.44 37.41 10.36
CA GLU A 207 3.68 36.10 9.75
C GLU A 207 2.79 35.04 10.38
N VAL A 208 2.58 35.07 11.71
CA VAL A 208 1.68 34.14 12.40
C VAL A 208 0.24 34.32 11.90
N LYS A 209 -0.24 35.55 11.77
CA LYS A 209 -1.58 35.83 11.23
C LYS A 209 -1.74 35.29 9.81
N ASN A 210 -0.75 35.50 8.96
CA ASN A 210 -0.75 34.98 7.58
C ASN A 210 -0.70 33.46 7.54
N PHE A 211 0.11 32.85 8.41
CA PHE A 211 0.25 31.40 8.51
C PHE A 211 -1.05 30.75 9.03
N VAL A 212 -1.70 31.33 10.04
CA VAL A 212 -3.03 30.91 10.50
C VAL A 212 -4.05 30.98 9.37
N LYS A 213 -4.10 32.11 8.63
CA LYS A 213 -4.98 32.24 7.45
C LYS A 213 -4.74 31.13 6.43
N LYS A 214 -3.48 30.85 6.10
CA LYS A 214 -3.10 29.77 5.18
C LYS A 214 -3.58 28.42 5.67
N ILE A 215 -3.34 28.07 6.95
CA ILE A 215 -3.82 26.81 7.53
C ILE A 215 -5.35 26.71 7.46
N MET A 216 -6.06 27.76 7.86
CA MET A 216 -7.52 27.80 7.83
C MET A 216 -8.03 27.61 6.40
N HIS A 217 -7.46 28.30 5.42
CA HIS A 217 -7.85 28.17 4.03
C HIS A 217 -7.61 26.77 3.46
N GLU A 218 -6.45 26.17 3.74
CA GLU A 218 -6.08 24.87 3.19
C GLU A 218 -6.74 23.68 3.90
N LYS A 219 -6.97 23.78 5.22
CA LYS A 219 -7.28 22.62 6.06
C LYS A 219 -8.67 22.69 6.70
N ALA A 220 -9.30 23.85 6.78
CA ALA A 220 -10.63 23.96 7.38
C ALA A 220 -11.69 23.33 6.49
N LYS A 221 -12.49 22.44 7.08
CA LYS A 221 -13.68 21.88 6.45
C LYS A 221 -14.91 22.52 7.05
N ILE A 222 -15.66 23.23 6.22
CA ILE A 222 -16.94 23.84 6.58
C ILE A 222 -18.03 22.81 6.34
N LYS A 223 -18.68 22.30 7.40
CA LYS A 223 -19.80 21.34 7.23
C LYS A 223 -21.13 22.03 7.01
N HIS A 224 -21.41 23.07 7.80
CA HIS A 224 -22.61 23.90 7.71
C HIS A 224 -22.31 25.29 8.30
N GLU A 225 -23.29 26.21 8.25
CA GLU A 225 -23.19 27.63 8.63
C GLU A 225 -22.55 27.93 9.98
N LYS A 226 -22.52 26.93 10.86
CA LYS A 226 -22.16 27.07 12.26
C LYS A 226 -20.98 26.20 12.64
N TYR A 227 -20.37 25.45 11.72
CA TYR A 227 -19.38 24.43 12.08
C TYR A 227 -18.22 24.37 11.09
N ILE A 228 -17.05 24.73 11.61
CA ILE A 228 -15.75 24.51 10.96
C ILE A 228 -15.00 23.45 11.75
N ARG A 229 -14.37 22.53 11.03
CA ARG A 229 -13.51 21.49 11.60
C ARG A 229 -12.14 21.48 10.94
N ILE A 230 -11.10 21.36 11.75
CA ILE A 230 -9.71 21.17 11.32
C ILE A 230 -9.16 19.93 12.01
N ILE A 231 -8.42 19.10 11.28
CA ILE A 231 -7.89 17.83 11.78
C ILE A 231 -6.36 17.85 11.72
N SER A 232 -5.72 17.34 12.76
CA SER A 232 -4.27 17.12 12.82
C SER A 232 -3.97 15.81 13.54
N LYS A 233 -2.87 15.13 13.14
CA LYS A 233 -2.34 14.00 13.91
C LYS A 233 -1.61 14.47 15.16
N GLU A 234 -1.00 15.66 15.11
CA GLU A 234 -0.27 16.24 16.24
C GLU A 234 -1.16 17.20 17.01
N ARG A 235 -1.28 16.98 18.31
CA ARG A 235 -2.09 17.81 19.21
C ARG A 235 -1.56 19.24 19.28
N ILE A 236 -0.24 19.38 19.39
CA ILE A 236 0.46 20.67 19.55
C ILE A 236 0.12 21.67 18.43
N ASN A 237 -0.10 21.17 17.21
CA ASN A 237 -0.52 21.99 16.08
C ASN A 237 -1.83 22.70 16.34
N LEU A 238 -2.82 21.95 16.83
CA LEU A 238 -4.15 22.48 17.06
C LEU A 238 -4.20 23.29 18.35
N GLU A 239 -3.37 22.98 19.33
CA GLU A 239 -3.20 23.82 20.53
C GLU A 239 -2.65 25.19 20.16
N ARG A 240 -1.56 25.26 19.37
CA ARG A 240 -1.01 26.52 18.87
C ARG A 240 -1.99 27.26 17.97
N LEU A 241 -2.68 26.54 17.08
CA LEU A 241 -3.71 27.15 16.23
C LEU A 241 -4.86 27.73 17.05
N LYS A 242 -5.35 27.00 18.07
CA LYS A 242 -6.36 27.47 19.03
C LYS A 242 -5.91 28.75 19.73
N GLU A 243 -4.68 28.76 20.24
CA GLU A 243 -4.10 29.90 20.93
C GLU A 243 -4.05 31.13 20.01
N HIS A 244 -3.52 30.99 18.80
CA HIS A 244 -3.41 32.09 17.84
C HIS A 244 -4.76 32.55 17.29
N LEU A 245 -5.74 31.65 17.11
CA LEU A 245 -7.12 31.99 16.77
C LEU A 245 -7.77 32.85 17.87
N GLY A 246 -7.59 32.47 19.13
CA GLY A 246 -8.06 33.24 20.28
C GLY A 246 -7.38 34.60 20.37
N LYS A 247 -6.04 34.61 20.34
CA LYS A 247 -5.21 35.82 20.52
C LYS A 247 -5.43 36.85 19.41
N TYR A 248 -5.32 36.45 18.15
CA TYR A 248 -5.28 37.41 17.02
C TYR A 248 -6.62 37.65 16.35
N PHE A 249 -7.56 36.71 16.50
CA PHE A 249 -8.84 36.76 15.78
C PHE A 249 -10.05 36.72 16.73
N LYS A 250 -9.82 36.63 18.05
CA LYS A 250 -10.85 36.55 19.10
C LYS A 250 -11.78 35.35 18.89
N VAL A 251 -11.30 34.28 18.27
CA VAL A 251 -12.10 33.09 17.94
C VAL A 251 -11.93 32.01 18.99
N ASN A 252 -13.06 31.61 19.57
CA ASN A 252 -13.10 30.48 20.50
C ASN A 252 -13.28 29.16 19.75
N SER A 253 -12.45 28.17 20.09
CA SER A 253 -12.48 26.84 19.49
C SER A 253 -12.31 25.73 20.54
N LEU A 254 -12.89 24.58 20.26
CA LEU A 254 -12.83 23.39 21.11
C LEU A 254 -11.85 22.38 20.49
N LEU A 255 -11.07 21.71 21.33
CA LEU A 255 -10.07 20.73 20.89
C LEU A 255 -10.46 19.36 21.44
N TYR A 256 -10.56 18.37 20.55
CA TYR A 256 -10.95 17.01 20.89
C TYR A 256 -9.88 16.00 20.46
N SER A 257 -9.76 14.91 21.20
CA SER A 257 -9.04 13.71 20.77
C SER A 257 -10.04 12.71 20.22
N ARG A 258 -9.74 12.10 19.08
CA ARG A 258 -10.55 11.09 18.42
C ARG A 258 -9.71 9.88 18.08
N MET A 259 -10.36 8.73 17.92
CA MET A 259 -9.75 7.52 17.38
C MET A 259 -10.52 7.13 16.12
N ASN A 260 -9.82 6.83 15.02
CA ASN A 260 -10.49 6.36 13.81
C ASN A 260 -10.78 4.85 13.90
N GLY A 261 -11.55 4.32 12.94
CA GLY A 261 -11.90 2.89 12.91
C GLY A 261 -10.72 1.92 12.73
N ILE A 262 -9.49 2.43 12.62
CA ILE A 262 -8.24 1.66 12.50
C ILE A 262 -7.40 1.83 13.79
N GLY A 263 -7.94 2.44 14.85
CA GLY A 263 -7.26 2.65 16.13
C GLY A 263 -6.28 3.82 16.15
N ASN A 264 -6.14 4.58 15.07
CA ASN A 264 -5.23 5.73 15.06
C ASN A 264 -5.87 6.91 15.78
N ARG A 265 -5.14 7.47 16.76
CA ARG A 265 -5.50 8.72 17.43
C ARG A 265 -5.25 9.91 16.51
N TYR A 266 -6.18 10.84 16.49
CA TYR A 266 -6.06 12.14 15.84
C TYR A 266 -6.77 13.21 16.67
N TYR A 267 -6.54 14.47 16.35
CA TYR A 267 -7.11 15.60 17.07
C TYR A 267 -7.96 16.45 16.14
N GLU A 268 -9.05 17.00 16.67
CA GLU A 268 -10.00 17.86 15.95
C GLU A 268 -10.11 19.21 16.66
N LEU A 269 -9.96 20.29 15.90
CA LEU A 269 -10.26 21.65 16.34
C LEU A 269 -11.58 22.09 15.72
N ASP A 270 -12.56 22.36 16.57
CA ASP A 270 -13.93 22.69 16.18
C ASP A 270 -14.27 24.13 16.54
N ILE A 271 -14.89 24.83 15.58
CA ILE A 271 -15.44 26.18 15.76
C ILE A 271 -16.94 26.07 15.48
N ASN A 272 -17.73 25.97 16.55
CA ASN A 272 -19.14 25.57 16.51
C ASN A 272 -20.14 26.71 16.80
N LYS A 273 -19.65 27.92 17.07
CA LYS A 273 -20.49 29.11 17.33
C LYS A 273 -20.67 29.91 16.03
N LYS A 274 -21.92 30.14 15.60
CA LYS A 274 -22.26 30.90 14.37
C LYS A 274 -21.53 32.25 14.27
N LYS A 275 -21.49 33.00 15.37
CA LYS A 275 -20.80 34.30 15.44
C LYS A 275 -19.30 34.23 15.13
N GLU A 276 -18.65 33.14 15.53
CA GLU A 276 -17.21 32.94 15.31
C GLU A 276 -16.94 32.56 13.85
N VAL A 277 -17.77 31.71 13.26
CA VAL A 277 -17.71 31.36 11.83
C VAL A 277 -17.90 32.62 10.97
N GLN A 278 -18.91 33.44 11.27
CA GLN A 278 -19.16 34.70 10.58
C GLN A 278 -17.98 35.68 10.71
N ARG A 279 -17.34 35.72 11.88
CA ARG A 279 -16.14 36.54 12.11
C ARG A 279 -14.99 36.11 11.20
N LEU A 280 -14.73 34.80 11.09
CA LEU A 280 -13.67 34.28 10.21
C LEU A 280 -13.94 34.60 8.73
N ILE A 281 -15.20 34.55 8.30
CA ILE A 281 -15.61 34.96 6.94
C ILE A 281 -15.38 36.46 6.73
N LYS A 282 -15.82 37.31 7.68
CA LYS A 282 -15.66 38.78 7.59
C LYS A 282 -14.18 39.18 7.50
N LEU A 283 -13.30 38.46 8.20
CA LEU A 283 -11.86 38.69 8.19
C LEU A 283 -11.13 38.04 7.00
N ASN A 284 -11.86 37.43 6.07
CA ASN A 284 -11.34 36.70 4.92
C ASN A 284 -10.30 35.63 5.30
N ILE A 285 -10.57 34.92 6.40
CA ILE A 285 -9.73 33.80 6.88
C ILE A 285 -10.19 32.49 6.26
N ILE A 286 -11.49 32.37 5.96
CA ILE A 286 -12.10 31.27 5.23
C ILE A 286 -13.04 31.80 4.14
N PRO A 287 -13.25 31.05 3.04
CA PRO A 287 -14.17 31.47 1.99
C PRO A 287 -15.64 31.46 2.47
N ASN A 288 -16.45 32.36 1.91
CA ASN A 288 -17.89 32.38 2.16
C ASN A 288 -18.63 31.37 1.26
N THR A 289 -18.61 30.09 1.64
CA THR A 289 -19.26 29.03 0.87
C THR A 289 -20.80 29.03 0.97
N PHE A 290 -21.40 29.88 1.82
CA PHE A 290 -22.85 29.88 2.06
C PHE A 290 -23.64 30.72 1.06
N LYS A 291 -23.01 31.72 0.43
CA LYS A 291 -23.70 32.56 -0.57
C LYS A 291 -24.05 31.81 -1.86
N LEU A 292 -23.37 30.70 -2.16
CA LEU A 292 -23.50 29.95 -3.41
C LEU A 292 -24.71 28.99 -3.47
N LYS A 293 -25.52 28.87 -2.41
CA LYS A 293 -26.67 27.94 -2.36
C LYS A 293 -28.05 28.62 -2.51
N LYS A 294 -28.10 29.92 -2.79
CA LYS A 294 -29.35 30.69 -2.92
C LYS A 294 -29.73 31.07 -4.37
N SER A 295 -29.07 30.45 -5.35
CA SER A 295 -29.40 30.47 -6.77
C SER A 295 -29.87 29.09 -7.19
#